data_AF-A0A812XB95-F1
#
_entry.id   AF-A0A812XB95-F1
#
_cell.length_a   1.000
_cell.length_b   1.000
_cell.length_c   1.000
_cell.angle_alpha   90.00
_cell.angle_beta   90.00
_cell.angle_gamma   90.00
#
_symmetry.space_group_name_H-M   'P 1'
#
loop_
_entity.id
_entity.type
_entity.pdbx_description
1 polymer ?
#
loop_
_entity_poly.entity_id
_entity_poly.type
_entity_poly.pdbx_seq_one_letter_code
_entity_poly.pdbx_strand_id
1 'polypeptide(L)'
;DPKLPGEKRPTRFVPKPSARVQERIDRAFGHRLYFLARSESGPGEKLDVLGSTGNVYHVDLQPQGNSCTCLDFAKGGGVCKHLLFVTLRVLKLARDDHRVWQTGFTSSELAPLVEKLRSEEFRAAAAGVQADATIMRGYRKVQGSQDAVERQPLPADCPICFEQIESEEAAEFCRTCGHNVHADCRRRWAAASGQSSCPMCRSPWGEAASKASEADAPVNLAAYSAEHREA
;
A
#
# COMPACT_ATOMS: atom_id res chain seq x y z
N ASP A 1 13.95 29.66 2.64
CA ASP A 1 12.75 29.52 3.49
C ASP A 1 11.75 30.53 2.94
N PRO A 2 10.64 30.09 2.30
CA PRO A 2 9.52 30.98 2.10
C PRO A 2 8.97 31.33 3.49
N LYS A 3 9.66 32.26 4.18
CA LYS A 3 9.35 32.67 5.54
C LYS A 3 7.98 33.34 5.52
N LEU A 4 6.93 32.56 5.74
CA LEU A 4 5.61 33.10 5.97
C LEU A 4 5.62 33.75 7.37
N PRO A 5 5.32 35.05 7.49
CA PRO A 5 5.34 35.73 8.77
C PRO A 5 4.39 35.05 9.76
N GLY A 6 4.89 34.72 10.96
CA GLY A 6 4.08 34.17 12.06
C GLY A 6 3.96 32.64 12.11
N GLU A 7 4.45 31.90 11.12
CA GLU A 7 4.43 30.43 11.16
C GLU A 7 5.72 29.84 11.73
N LYS A 8 5.57 28.92 12.70
CA LYS A 8 6.69 28.16 13.26
C LYS A 8 6.81 26.81 12.57
N ARG A 9 7.95 26.54 11.94
CA ARG A 9 8.27 25.20 11.40
C ARG A 9 8.60 24.24 12.55
N PRO A 10 8.09 22.99 12.54
CA PRO A 10 8.38 22.00 13.58
C PRO A 10 9.85 21.53 13.58
N THR A 11 10.49 21.53 12.41
CA THR A 11 11.89 21.12 12.25
C THR A 11 12.71 22.19 11.53
N ARG A 12 14.04 22.08 11.58
CA ARG A 12 14.94 23.02 10.90
C ARG A 12 14.72 22.95 9.38
N PHE A 13 14.52 24.11 8.75
CA PHE A 13 14.42 24.20 7.29
C PHE A 13 15.73 23.78 6.61
N VAL A 14 15.61 22.92 5.61
CA VAL A 14 16.72 22.42 4.79
C VAL A 14 16.65 23.05 3.40
N PRO A 15 17.58 23.92 2.99
CA PRO A 15 17.47 24.66 1.75
C PRO A 15 17.71 23.82 0.48
N LYS A 16 18.51 22.75 0.57
CA LYS A 16 18.85 21.86 -0.54
C LYS A 16 18.98 20.42 -0.04
N PRO A 17 18.61 19.41 -0.84
CA PRO A 17 18.81 18.02 -0.45
C PRO A 17 20.31 17.70 -0.37
N SER A 18 20.70 16.87 0.60
CA SER A 18 22.05 16.30 0.64
C SER A 18 22.21 15.22 -0.43
N ALA A 19 23.44 14.84 -0.77
CA ALA A 19 23.70 13.75 -1.71
C ALA A 19 22.96 12.45 -1.31
N ARG A 20 22.93 12.13 -0.01
CA ARG A 20 22.20 10.96 0.51
C ARG A 20 20.69 11.08 0.32
N VAL A 21 20.12 12.28 0.46
CA VAL A 21 18.69 12.50 0.17
C VAL A 21 18.42 12.40 -1.34
N GLN A 22 19.35 12.88 -2.18
CA GLN A 22 19.25 12.76 -3.62
C GLN A 22 19.22 11.30 -4.08
N GLU A 23 20.11 10.45 -3.55
CA GLU A 23 20.07 9.00 -3.80
C GLU A 23 18.75 8.36 -3.36
N ARG A 24 18.18 8.82 -2.24
CA ARG A 24 16.88 8.32 -1.77
C ARG A 24 15.72 8.77 -2.65
N ILE A 25 15.80 9.96 -3.25
CA ILE A 25 14.84 10.43 -4.27
C ILE A 25 14.88 9.47 -5.45
N ASP A 26 16.07 9.13 -5.93
CA ASP A 26 16.22 8.22 -7.07
C ASP A 26 15.68 6.82 -6.73
N ARG A 27 15.92 6.31 -5.51
CA ARG A 27 15.34 5.05 -5.03
C ARG A 27 13.82 5.09 -4.90
N ALA A 28 13.21 6.23 -4.56
CA ALA A 28 11.76 6.36 -4.47
C ALA A 28 11.06 6.22 -5.84
N PHE A 29 11.76 6.58 -6.93
CA PHE A 29 11.30 6.36 -8.30
C PHE A 29 11.70 4.98 -8.84
N GLY A 30 12.93 4.54 -8.59
CA GLY A 30 13.47 3.31 -9.17
C GLY A 30 13.02 2.03 -8.47
N HIS A 31 12.70 2.08 -7.18
CA HIS A 31 12.25 0.90 -6.45
C HIS A 31 10.73 0.75 -6.55
N ARG A 32 10.29 -0.51 -6.55
CA ARG A 32 8.89 -0.90 -6.42
C ARG A 32 8.39 -0.54 -5.02
N LEU A 33 7.53 0.47 -4.97
CA LEU A 33 6.88 0.98 -3.77
C LEU A 33 5.42 1.21 -4.14
N TYR A 34 4.52 0.85 -3.23
CA TYR A 34 3.09 0.95 -3.47
C TYR A 34 2.38 1.62 -2.31
N PHE A 35 1.38 2.45 -2.63
CA PHE A 35 0.45 2.97 -1.67
C PHE A 35 -0.61 1.90 -1.36
N LEU A 36 -0.83 1.60 -0.09
CA LEU A 36 -1.81 0.59 0.32
C LEU A 36 -3.08 1.26 0.82
N ALA A 37 -2.96 2.06 1.86
CA ALA A 37 -4.10 2.65 2.53
C ALA A 37 -3.74 3.97 3.18
N ARG A 38 -4.80 4.65 3.57
CA ARG A 38 -4.79 5.93 4.24
C ARG A 38 -5.76 5.85 5.41
N SER A 39 -5.37 6.46 6.52
CA SER A 39 -6.21 6.60 7.70
C SER A 39 -6.00 7.96 8.34
N GLU A 40 -7.10 8.57 8.76
CA GLU A 40 -7.06 9.84 9.47
C GLU A 40 -6.24 9.71 10.76
N SER A 41 -5.40 10.71 11.04
CA SER A 41 -4.54 10.73 12.22
C SER A 41 -4.54 12.12 12.82
N GLY A 42 -5.71 12.51 13.34
CA GLY A 42 -5.98 13.83 13.91
C GLY A 42 -5.76 14.97 12.89
N PRO A 43 -4.92 15.97 13.21
CA PRO A 43 -4.64 17.09 12.30
C PRO A 43 -3.74 16.71 11.12
N GLY A 44 -3.15 15.51 11.14
CA GLY A 44 -2.32 14.97 10.09
C GLY A 44 -2.98 13.79 9.36
N GLU A 45 -2.14 13.03 8.67
CA GLU A 45 -2.55 11.85 7.91
C GLU A 45 -1.55 10.71 8.06
N LYS A 46 -2.04 9.48 8.18
CA LYS A 46 -1.22 8.26 8.14
C LYS A 46 -1.41 7.55 6.80
N LEU A 47 -0.30 7.13 6.20
CA LEU A 47 -0.26 6.39 4.96
C LEU A 47 0.51 5.08 5.14
N ASP A 48 -0.04 4.00 4.58
CA ASP A 48 0.60 2.69 4.56
C ASP A 48 1.28 2.47 3.22
N VAL A 49 2.57 2.17 3.26
CA VAL A 49 3.43 2.04 2.09
C VAL A 49 4.05 0.66 2.07
N LEU A 50 3.83 -0.09 0.99
CA LEU A 50 4.53 -1.34 0.73
C LEU A 50 5.94 -1.05 0.23
N GLY A 51 6.93 -1.56 0.95
CA GLY A 51 8.34 -1.51 0.57
C GLY A 51 8.74 -2.60 -0.43
N SER A 52 9.90 -2.40 -1.05
CA SER A 52 10.46 -3.31 -2.08
C SER A 52 10.74 -4.74 -1.62
N THR A 53 10.78 -5.00 -0.30
CA THR A 53 10.99 -6.33 0.30
C THR A 53 9.68 -6.91 0.89
N GLY A 54 8.54 -6.34 0.53
CA GLY A 54 7.23 -6.78 1.00
C GLY A 54 6.81 -6.27 2.38
N ASN A 55 7.68 -5.54 3.10
CA ASN A 55 7.31 -4.96 4.40
C ASN A 55 6.41 -3.74 4.22
N VAL A 56 5.38 -3.64 5.06
CA VAL A 56 4.54 -2.44 5.16
C VAL A 56 5.19 -1.46 6.15
N TYR A 57 5.31 -0.21 5.73
CA TYR A 57 5.79 0.89 6.55
C TYR A 57 4.70 1.94 6.70
N HIS A 58 4.60 2.52 7.89
CA HIS A 58 3.70 3.62 8.17
C HIS A 58 4.45 4.93 7.96
N VAL A 59 3.85 5.85 7.23
CA VAL A 59 4.33 7.22 7.04
C VAL A 59 3.30 8.17 7.60
N ASP A 60 3.71 9.00 8.55
CA ASP A 60 2.85 10.00 9.17
C ASP A 60 3.26 11.39 8.69
N LEU A 61 2.29 12.14 8.17
CA LEU A 61 2.41 13.56 7.90
C LEU A 61 1.71 14.32 9.01
N GLN A 62 2.46 14.95 9.90
CA GLN A 62 1.92 15.51 11.16
C GLN A 62 2.43 16.94 11.41
N PRO A 63 1.65 17.80 12.11
CA PRO A 63 2.07 19.17 12.43
C PRO A 63 3.37 19.25 13.24
N GLN A 64 3.64 18.25 14.08
CA GLN A 64 4.86 18.15 14.89
C GLN A 64 6.09 17.63 14.13
N GLY A 65 5.92 17.23 12.86
CA GLY A 65 6.96 16.63 12.04
C GLY A 65 6.54 15.30 11.44
N ASN A 66 7.08 14.99 10.27
CA ASN A 66 6.78 13.76 9.55
C ASN A 66 7.52 12.59 10.20
N SER A 67 6.96 11.39 10.10
CA SER A 67 7.58 10.18 10.66
C SER A 67 7.46 8.99 9.72
N CYS A 68 8.35 8.00 9.86
CA CYS A 68 8.20 6.72 9.19
C CYS A 68 8.77 5.58 10.03
N THR A 69 8.09 4.44 10.07
CA THR A 69 8.52 3.26 10.85
C THR A 69 9.71 2.50 10.25
N CYS A 70 10.20 2.90 9.08
CA CYS A 70 11.35 2.23 8.46
C CYS A 70 12.68 2.58 9.13
N LEU A 71 13.61 1.63 9.10
CA LEU A 71 14.95 1.78 9.68
C LEU A 71 15.75 2.96 9.09
N ASP A 72 15.60 3.22 7.79
CA ASP A 72 16.31 4.31 7.11
C ASP A 72 15.80 5.69 7.58
N PHE A 73 14.55 5.80 8.03
CA PHE A 73 14.07 7.05 8.64
C PHE A 73 14.73 7.24 10.01
N ALA A 74 14.65 6.22 10.86
CA ALA A 74 15.18 6.25 12.23
C ALA A 74 16.69 6.53 12.27
N LYS A 75 17.47 5.90 11.38
CA LYS A 75 18.94 6.07 11.32
C LYS A 75 19.41 7.16 10.37
N GLY A 76 18.52 7.69 9.54
CA GLY A 76 18.89 8.47 8.35
C GLY A 76 18.57 9.95 8.40
N GLY A 77 18.30 10.50 9.58
CA GLY A 77 18.05 11.93 9.76
C GLY A 77 16.66 12.39 9.30
N GLY A 78 15.67 11.48 9.25
CA GLY A 78 14.26 11.84 9.08
C GLY A 78 13.75 12.00 7.64
N VAL A 79 14.53 11.62 6.62
CA VAL A 79 14.04 11.54 5.22
C VAL A 79 14.41 10.19 4.64
N CYS A 80 13.42 9.34 4.38
CA CYS A 80 13.59 8.00 3.81
C CYS A 80 12.92 7.89 2.44
N LYS A 81 13.20 6.81 1.69
CA LYS A 81 12.53 6.54 0.40
C LYS A 81 11.00 6.42 0.50
N HIS A 82 10.44 5.99 1.64
CA HIS A 82 8.99 5.85 1.80
C HIS A 82 8.29 7.21 1.98
N LEU A 83 8.87 8.11 2.77
CA LEU A 83 8.39 9.50 2.87
C LEU A 83 8.51 10.21 1.50
N LEU A 84 9.62 10.00 0.80
CA LEU A 84 9.83 10.53 -0.55
C LEU A 84 8.85 9.96 -1.57
N PHE A 85 8.53 8.67 -1.50
CA PHE A 85 7.47 8.06 -2.30
C PHE A 85 6.12 8.73 -2.07
N VAL A 86 5.78 9.01 -0.81
CA VAL A 86 4.54 9.73 -0.46
C VAL A 86 4.54 11.13 -1.05
N THR A 87 5.60 11.93 -0.87
CA THR A 87 5.61 13.31 -1.39
C THR A 87 5.69 13.38 -2.91
N LEU A 88 6.50 12.54 -3.56
CA LEU A 88 6.77 12.60 -5.00
C LEU A 88 5.76 11.85 -5.85
N ARG A 89 5.30 10.67 -5.41
CA ARG A 89 4.47 9.77 -6.25
C ARG A 89 3.02 9.74 -5.83
N VAL A 90 2.75 9.77 -4.52
CA VAL A 90 1.38 9.79 -3.99
C VAL A 90 0.79 11.21 -4.06
N LEU A 91 1.48 12.18 -3.46
CA LEU A 91 1.08 13.59 -3.46
C LEU A 91 1.46 14.34 -4.75
N LYS A 92 2.33 13.76 -5.59
CA LYS A 92 2.78 14.33 -6.87
C LYS A 92 3.40 15.73 -6.74
N LEU A 93 4.19 15.96 -5.69
CA LEU A 93 5.02 17.16 -5.60
C LEU A 93 6.14 17.11 -6.65
N ALA A 94 6.53 18.27 -7.16
CA ALA A 94 7.63 18.38 -8.10
C ALA A 94 8.96 17.95 -7.43
N ARG A 95 9.90 17.40 -8.21
CA ARG A 95 11.17 16.88 -7.67
C ARG A 95 12.04 17.96 -7.04
N ASP A 96 11.89 19.19 -7.48
CA ASP A 96 12.56 20.39 -7.00
C ASP A 96 11.76 21.17 -5.94
N ASP A 97 10.58 20.67 -5.55
CA ASP A 97 9.79 21.24 -4.45
C ASP A 97 10.52 21.04 -3.12
N HIS A 98 10.76 22.13 -2.37
CA HIS A 98 11.53 22.07 -1.14
C HIS A 98 10.93 21.16 -0.08
N ARG A 99 9.60 20.95 -0.10
CA ARG A 99 8.89 20.07 0.83
C ARG A 99 9.33 18.61 0.69
N VAL A 100 9.84 18.19 -0.47
CA VAL A 100 10.27 16.81 -0.71
C VAL A 100 11.36 16.36 0.29
N TRP A 101 12.28 17.25 0.67
CA TRP A 101 13.39 16.94 1.57
C TRP A 101 13.27 17.57 2.97
N GLN A 102 12.09 18.03 3.37
CA GLN A 102 11.86 18.45 4.75
C GLN A 102 11.42 17.27 5.62
N THR A 103 11.85 17.29 6.88
CA THR A 103 11.37 16.35 7.91
C THR A 103 10.07 16.79 8.57
N GLY A 104 9.56 17.98 8.24
CA GLY A 104 8.30 18.51 8.76
C GLY A 104 7.87 19.75 7.99
N PHE A 105 6.56 19.97 7.94
CA PHE A 105 5.92 21.04 7.18
C PHE A 105 5.38 22.13 8.11
N THR A 106 5.31 23.37 7.63
CA THR A 106 4.51 24.40 8.33
C THR A 106 3.02 24.09 8.18
N SER A 107 2.17 24.76 8.96
CA SER A 107 0.72 24.58 8.87
C SER A 107 0.18 24.86 7.47
N SER A 108 0.62 25.96 6.85
CA SER A 108 0.27 26.31 5.46
C SER A 108 0.78 25.32 4.42
N GLU A 109 1.89 24.63 4.68
CA GLU A 109 2.42 23.59 3.79
C GLU A 109 1.68 22.26 3.96
N LEU A 110 1.35 21.88 5.20
CA LEU A 110 0.73 20.61 5.53
C LEU A 110 -0.77 20.57 5.18
N ALA A 111 -1.51 21.62 5.53
CA ALA A 111 -2.97 21.63 5.39
C ALA A 111 -3.45 21.32 3.96
N PRO A 112 -2.88 21.90 2.89
CA PRO A 112 -3.27 21.56 1.53
C PRO A 112 -2.94 20.11 1.14
N LEU A 113 -1.88 19.52 1.71
CA LEU A 113 -1.50 18.13 1.44
C LEU A 113 -2.46 17.16 2.12
N VAL A 114 -2.83 17.43 3.38
CA VAL A 114 -3.83 16.64 4.11
C VAL A 114 -5.19 16.73 3.42
N GLU A 115 -5.62 17.94 3.06
CA GLU A 115 -6.88 18.16 2.33
C GLU A 115 -6.90 17.40 1.00
N LYS A 116 -5.83 17.51 0.21
CA LYS A 116 -5.68 16.74 -1.04
C LYS A 116 -5.83 15.24 -0.80
N LEU A 117 -5.20 14.72 0.25
CA LEU A 117 -5.30 13.29 0.55
C LEU A 117 -6.74 12.91 0.96
N ARG A 118 -7.53 13.85 1.56
CA ARG A 118 -8.94 13.66 1.98
C ARG A 118 -9.93 13.73 0.84
N SER A 119 -9.50 14.21 -0.31
CA SER A 119 -10.39 14.43 -1.44
C SER A 119 -10.73 13.12 -2.18
N GLU A 120 -11.94 13.07 -2.74
CA GLU A 120 -12.38 11.94 -3.57
C GLU A 120 -11.55 11.83 -4.85
N GLU A 121 -11.07 12.95 -5.38
CA GLU A 121 -10.16 12.98 -6.54
C GLU A 121 -8.86 12.24 -6.25
N PHE A 122 -8.33 12.35 -5.02
CA PHE A 122 -7.18 11.56 -4.62
C PHE A 122 -7.51 10.06 -4.56
N ARG A 123 -8.66 9.68 -4.00
CA ARG A 123 -9.08 8.26 -3.95
C ARG A 123 -9.14 7.64 -5.34
N ALA A 124 -9.69 8.36 -6.32
CA ALA A 124 -9.71 7.93 -7.71
C ALA A 124 -8.30 7.90 -8.35
N ALA A 125 -7.48 8.92 -8.10
CA ALA A 125 -6.14 9.04 -8.71
C ALA A 125 -5.08 8.11 -8.09
N ALA A 126 -5.28 7.66 -6.85
CA ALA A 126 -4.37 6.79 -6.12
C ALA A 126 -4.17 5.42 -6.80
N ALA A 127 -5.12 4.99 -7.64
CA ALA A 127 -5.05 3.75 -8.40
C ALA A 127 -3.74 3.58 -9.19
N GLY A 128 -3.14 4.67 -9.70
CA GLY A 128 -1.88 4.62 -10.45
C GLY A 128 -0.62 4.33 -9.60
N VAL A 129 -0.73 4.38 -8.27
CA VAL A 129 0.36 4.07 -7.33
C VAL A 129 -0.02 2.99 -6.31
N GLN A 130 -1.24 2.44 -6.42
CA GLN A 130 -1.72 1.37 -5.55
C GLN A 130 -1.07 0.04 -5.92
N ALA A 131 -0.98 -0.84 -4.92
CA ALA A 131 -0.58 -2.21 -5.16
C ALA A 131 -1.67 -2.99 -5.93
N ASP A 132 -1.29 -4.10 -6.54
CA ASP A 132 -2.24 -4.97 -7.22
C ASP A 132 -3.29 -5.54 -6.26
N ALA A 133 -4.41 -6.02 -6.83
CA ALA A 133 -5.53 -6.53 -6.05
C ALA A 133 -5.15 -7.68 -5.10
N THR A 134 -4.15 -8.49 -5.41
CA THR A 134 -3.68 -9.60 -4.55
C THR A 134 -3.00 -9.08 -3.30
N ILE A 135 -2.10 -8.11 -3.45
CA ILE A 135 -1.46 -7.44 -2.32
C ILE A 135 -2.49 -6.70 -1.47
N MET A 136 -3.42 -5.96 -2.09
CA MET A 136 -4.45 -5.23 -1.38
C MET A 136 -5.38 -6.14 -0.56
N ARG A 137 -5.63 -7.37 -1.03
CA ARG A 137 -6.39 -8.38 -0.27
C ARG A 137 -5.58 -8.98 0.87
N GLY A 138 -4.30 -9.30 0.63
CA GLY A 138 -3.38 -9.74 1.69
C GLY A 138 -3.26 -8.69 2.80
N TYR A 139 -3.17 -7.42 2.42
CA TYR A 139 -3.13 -6.29 3.35
C TYR A 139 -4.38 -6.22 4.23
N ARG A 140 -5.59 -6.24 3.63
CA ARG A 140 -6.86 -6.22 4.36
C ARG A 140 -7.00 -7.40 5.33
N LYS A 141 -6.57 -8.59 4.91
CA LYS A 141 -6.58 -9.80 5.76
C LYS A 141 -5.71 -9.63 7.00
N VAL A 142 -4.49 -9.10 6.85
CA VAL A 142 -3.59 -8.91 8.00
C VAL A 142 -4.04 -7.77 8.91
N GLN A 143 -4.70 -6.74 8.37
CA GLN A 143 -5.32 -5.68 9.16
C GLN A 143 -6.56 -6.14 9.96
N GLY A 144 -6.95 -7.41 9.86
CA GLY A 144 -8.10 -7.94 10.59
C GLY A 144 -9.44 -7.39 10.12
N SER A 145 -9.49 -6.74 8.94
CA SER A 145 -10.76 -6.43 8.28
C SER A 145 -11.40 -7.77 7.91
N GLN A 146 -12.50 -8.08 8.61
CA GLN A 146 -13.40 -9.19 8.29
C GLN A 146 -14.37 -8.82 7.17
N ASP A 147 -13.96 -7.94 6.25
CA ASP A 147 -14.77 -7.72 5.06
C ASP A 147 -14.74 -9.02 4.26
N ALA A 148 -15.91 -9.65 4.14
CA ALA A 148 -16.11 -10.75 3.22
C ALA A 148 -15.56 -10.31 1.86
N VAL A 149 -14.53 -11.01 1.37
CA VAL A 149 -13.91 -10.67 0.09
C VAL A 149 -15.00 -10.56 -0.95
N GLU A 150 -15.15 -9.38 -1.53
CA GLU A 150 -16.14 -9.10 -2.56
C GLU A 150 -15.87 -10.03 -3.75
N ARG A 151 -16.90 -10.81 -4.10
CA ARG A 151 -16.86 -11.73 -5.24
C ARG A 151 -16.72 -10.91 -6.51
N GLN A 152 -15.83 -11.33 -7.41
CA GLN A 152 -15.73 -10.70 -8.73
C GLN A 152 -17.10 -10.76 -9.43
N PRO A 153 -17.56 -9.67 -10.05
CA PRO A 153 -18.83 -9.67 -10.76
C PRO A 153 -18.82 -10.72 -11.87
N LEU A 154 -19.97 -11.32 -12.11
CA LEU A 154 -20.21 -12.18 -13.25
C LEU A 154 -20.81 -11.35 -14.41
N PRO A 155 -20.59 -11.76 -15.67
CA PRO A 155 -19.82 -12.94 -16.08
C PRO A 155 -18.31 -12.73 -15.95
N ALA A 156 -17.56 -13.82 -15.71
CA ALA A 156 -16.11 -13.77 -15.46
C ALA A 156 -15.36 -14.94 -16.11
N ASP A 157 -14.13 -14.74 -16.57
CA ASP A 157 -13.33 -15.82 -17.16
C ASP A 157 -12.78 -16.77 -16.09
N CYS A 158 -12.99 -18.07 -16.28
CA CYS A 158 -12.41 -19.10 -15.42
C CYS A 158 -10.90 -19.20 -15.68
N PRO A 159 -10.01 -18.97 -14.70
CA PRO A 159 -8.56 -18.98 -14.91
C PRO A 159 -7.96 -20.37 -15.15
N ILE A 160 -8.77 -21.43 -15.09
CA ILE A 160 -8.33 -22.82 -15.31
C ILE A 160 -8.60 -23.25 -16.75
N CYS A 161 -9.83 -23.03 -17.25
CA CYS A 161 -10.23 -23.44 -18.59
C CYS A 161 -10.29 -22.29 -19.60
N PHE A 162 -10.17 -21.04 -19.14
CA PHE A 162 -10.27 -19.82 -19.94
C PHE A 162 -11.63 -19.63 -20.63
N GLU A 163 -12.67 -20.32 -20.14
CA GLU A 163 -14.06 -20.14 -20.58
C GLU A 163 -14.81 -19.23 -19.60
N GLN A 164 -15.81 -18.52 -20.13
CA GLN A 164 -16.62 -17.59 -19.38
C GLN A 164 -17.58 -18.33 -18.43
N ILE A 165 -17.67 -17.83 -17.20
CA ILE A 165 -18.62 -18.28 -16.20
C ILE A 165 -19.78 -17.29 -16.20
N GLU A 166 -20.98 -17.78 -16.51
CA GLU A 166 -22.16 -16.93 -16.72
C GLU A 166 -23.01 -16.77 -15.46
N SER A 167 -23.01 -17.75 -14.55
CA SER A 167 -23.93 -17.79 -13.41
C SER A 167 -23.25 -18.18 -12.09
N GLU A 168 -23.90 -17.82 -10.99
CA GLU A 168 -23.37 -18.09 -9.66
C GLU A 168 -23.37 -19.58 -9.31
N GLU A 169 -24.32 -20.34 -9.85
CA GLU A 169 -24.48 -21.79 -9.64
C GLU A 169 -23.34 -22.57 -10.30
N ALA A 170 -22.79 -22.05 -11.40
CA ALA A 170 -21.66 -22.66 -12.11
C ALA A 170 -20.30 -22.27 -11.49
N ALA A 171 -20.25 -21.23 -10.65
CA ALA A 171 -19.02 -20.68 -10.09
C ALA A 171 -18.88 -20.91 -8.58
N GLU A 172 -17.73 -21.42 -8.19
CA GLU A 172 -17.17 -21.17 -6.86
C GLU A 172 -16.26 -19.94 -6.93
N PHE A 173 -16.09 -19.24 -5.80
CA PHE A 173 -15.14 -18.13 -5.74
C PHE A 173 -14.18 -18.25 -4.56
N CYS A 174 -12.97 -17.72 -4.75
CA CYS A 174 -11.98 -17.74 -3.69
C CYS A 174 -12.34 -16.73 -2.61
N ARG A 175 -12.55 -17.20 -1.37
CA ARG A 175 -12.78 -16.35 -0.19
C ARG A 175 -11.58 -15.49 0.22
N THR A 176 -10.42 -15.65 -0.44
CA THR A 176 -9.24 -14.79 -0.26
C THR A 176 -9.06 -13.79 -1.41
N CYS A 177 -9.33 -14.18 -2.67
CA CYS A 177 -9.05 -13.33 -3.83
C CYS A 177 -10.26 -12.85 -4.65
N GLY A 178 -11.46 -13.33 -4.35
CA GLY A 178 -12.71 -12.93 -5.02
C GLY A 178 -12.91 -13.54 -6.41
N HIS A 179 -11.88 -14.15 -7.02
CA HIS A 179 -11.96 -14.70 -8.38
C HIS A 179 -12.92 -15.89 -8.44
N ASN A 180 -13.74 -15.91 -9.50
CA ASN A 180 -14.61 -17.01 -9.85
C ASN A 180 -13.84 -18.11 -10.58
N VAL A 181 -14.23 -19.36 -10.31
CA VAL A 181 -13.73 -20.57 -10.96
C VAL A 181 -14.92 -21.51 -11.11
N HIS A 182 -15.06 -22.20 -12.24
CA HIS A 182 -16.08 -23.24 -12.36
C HIS A 182 -15.94 -24.28 -11.24
N ALA A 183 -17.04 -24.71 -10.62
CA ALA A 183 -17.00 -25.72 -9.55
C ALA A 183 -16.27 -27.02 -9.99
N ASP A 184 -16.50 -27.44 -11.24
CA ASP A 184 -15.82 -28.58 -11.85
C ASP A 184 -14.32 -28.35 -12.05
N CYS A 185 -13.94 -27.16 -12.54
CA CYS A 185 -12.53 -26.80 -12.68
C CYS A 185 -11.84 -26.76 -11.31
N ARG A 186 -12.54 -26.25 -10.29
CA ARG A 186 -12.05 -26.20 -8.92
C ARG A 186 -11.79 -27.58 -8.35
N ARG A 187 -12.73 -28.51 -8.52
CA ARG A 187 -12.58 -29.92 -8.10
C ARG A 187 -11.38 -30.59 -8.77
N ARG A 188 -11.23 -30.43 -10.10
CA ARG A 188 -10.09 -30.99 -10.85
C ARG A 188 -8.75 -30.41 -10.40
N TRP A 189 -8.70 -29.11 -10.15
CA TRP A 189 -7.50 -28.45 -9.64
C TRP A 189 -7.06 -28.97 -8.27
N ALA A 190 -8.00 -29.11 -7.33
CA ALA A 190 -7.71 -29.65 -6.00
C ALA A 190 -7.18 -31.09 -6.07
N ALA A 191 -7.75 -31.92 -6.95
CA ALA A 191 -7.30 -33.29 -7.15
C ALA A 191 -5.89 -33.37 -7.77
N ALA A 192 -5.59 -32.51 -8.74
CA ALA A 192 -4.31 -32.53 -9.45
C ALA A 192 -3.15 -31.95 -8.64
N SER A 193 -3.39 -30.92 -7.82
CA SER A 193 -2.34 -30.20 -7.09
C SER A 193 -2.02 -30.78 -5.72
N GLY A 194 -2.84 -31.70 -5.20
CA GLY A 194 -2.67 -32.28 -3.84
C GLY A 194 -2.84 -31.28 -2.70
N GLN A 195 -3.17 -30.02 -3.00
CA GLN A 195 -3.44 -28.96 -2.05
C GLN A 195 -4.66 -28.17 -2.52
N SER A 196 -5.59 -27.84 -1.62
CA SER A 196 -6.78 -27.06 -1.91
C SER A 196 -6.46 -25.56 -2.11
N SER A 197 -5.41 -25.19 -2.85
CA SER A 197 -5.00 -23.80 -3.04
C SER A 197 -5.72 -23.11 -4.20
N CYS A 198 -5.96 -21.80 -4.14
CA CYS A 198 -6.52 -21.01 -5.23
C CYS A 198 -5.55 -20.93 -6.44
N PRO A 199 -6.00 -21.15 -7.69
CA PRO A 199 -5.13 -21.00 -8.87
C PRO A 199 -4.56 -19.58 -9.03
N MET A 200 -5.31 -18.57 -8.58
CA MET A 200 -4.93 -17.15 -8.72
C MET A 200 -4.01 -16.65 -7.62
N CYS A 201 -4.29 -16.99 -6.36
CA CYS A 201 -3.54 -16.45 -5.22
C CYS A 201 -2.86 -17.50 -4.35
N ARG A 202 -3.01 -18.79 -4.66
CA ARG A 202 -2.47 -19.96 -3.94
C ARG A 202 -2.85 -20.06 -2.47
N SER A 203 -3.77 -19.22 -1.99
CA SER A 203 -4.29 -19.33 -0.62
C SER A 203 -5.16 -20.58 -0.46
N PRO A 204 -5.23 -21.18 0.74
CA PRO A 204 -6.15 -22.27 1.02
C PRO A 204 -7.60 -21.88 0.67
N TRP A 205 -8.34 -22.81 0.08
CA TRP A 205 -9.71 -22.61 -0.34
C TRP A 205 -10.66 -23.12 0.73
N GLY A 206 -11.61 -22.29 1.15
CA GLY A 206 -12.69 -22.66 2.07
C GLY A 206 -12.57 -22.13 3.49
N GLU A 207 -11.42 -21.60 3.94
CA GLU A 207 -11.30 -21.06 5.30
C GLU A 207 -11.22 -19.52 5.32
N ALA A 208 -12.19 -18.90 5.99
CA ALA A 208 -11.99 -17.56 6.55
C ALA A 208 -11.04 -17.72 7.75
N ALA A 209 -9.83 -17.18 7.62
CA ALA A 209 -8.78 -17.38 8.62
C ALA A 209 -9.25 -16.94 10.03
N SER A 210 -9.12 -17.84 11.00
CA SER A 210 -9.28 -17.57 12.42
C SER A 210 -8.20 -16.60 12.92
N LYS A 211 -8.61 -15.73 13.86
CA LYS A 211 -7.81 -14.62 14.39
C LYS A 211 -6.56 -15.12 15.12
N ALA A 212 -5.39 -14.61 14.72
CA ALA A 212 -4.24 -14.46 15.60
C ALA A 212 -3.76 -13.01 15.50
N SER A 213 -4.10 -12.21 16.51
CA SER A 213 -3.65 -10.83 16.66
C SER A 213 -2.34 -10.81 17.42
N GLU A 214 -1.23 -10.53 16.74
CA GLU A 214 -0.02 -9.99 17.37
C GLU A 214 0.23 -8.61 16.77
N ALA A 215 -0.29 -7.60 17.46
CA ALA A 215 -0.13 -6.20 17.14
C ALA A 215 1.25 -5.72 17.64
N ASP A 216 2.28 -5.88 16.81
CA ASP A 216 3.47 -4.99 16.75
C ASP A 216 4.57 -5.50 15.80
N ALA A 217 4.39 -6.68 15.19
CA ALA A 217 5.30 -7.12 14.14
C ALA A 217 5.05 -6.36 12.82
N PRO A 218 6.10 -5.90 12.11
CA PRO A 218 5.94 -5.30 10.79
C PRO A 218 5.28 -6.30 9.84
N VAL A 219 4.12 -5.91 9.30
CA VAL A 219 3.37 -6.73 8.35
C VAL A 219 4.21 -6.94 7.09
N ASN A 220 4.50 -8.19 6.76
CA ASN A 220 5.17 -8.54 5.51
C ASN A 220 4.18 -9.22 4.55
N LEU A 221 4.02 -8.64 3.37
CA LEU A 221 3.13 -9.07 2.30
C LEU A 221 3.84 -9.80 1.16
N ALA A 222 5.11 -10.17 1.31
CA ALA A 222 5.86 -10.87 0.27
C ALA A 222 5.15 -12.17 -0.16
N ALA A 223 4.52 -12.90 0.76
CA ALA A 223 3.75 -14.10 0.43
C ALA A 223 2.64 -13.87 -0.62
N TYR A 224 2.13 -12.64 -0.72
CA TYR A 224 1.04 -12.24 -1.63
C TYR A 224 1.54 -11.67 -2.96
N SER A 225 2.85 -11.57 -3.18
CA SER A 225 3.46 -11.10 -4.43
C SER A 225 4.57 -12.06 -4.87
N ALA A 226 4.49 -12.56 -6.11
CA ALA A 226 5.60 -13.32 -6.67
C ALA A 226 6.89 -12.46 -6.74
N GLU A 227 6.73 -11.19 -7.11
CA GLU A 227 7.83 -10.24 -7.28
C GLU A 227 8.61 -9.90 -6.01
N HIS A 228 7.97 -9.98 -4.84
CA HIS A 228 8.60 -9.69 -3.55
C HIS A 228 9.17 -10.94 -2.86
N ARG A 229 8.94 -12.15 -3.40
CA ARG A 229 9.52 -13.40 -2.89
C ARG A 229 10.92 -13.70 -3.43
N GLU A 230 11.29 -13.07 -4.54
CA GLU A 230 12.54 -13.29 -5.26
C GLU A 230 13.60 -12.20 -5.01
N ALA A 231 13.29 -11.23 -4.14
CA ALA A 231 14.13 -10.06 -3.83
C ALA A 231 14.67 -10.10 -2.40
#